data_AF-A0A3P6GY09-F1
#
_entry.id   AF-A0A3P6GY09-F1
#
_cell.length_a   1.000
_cell.length_b   1.000
_cell.length_c   1.000
_cell.angle_alpha   90.00
_cell.angle_beta   90.00
_cell.angle_gamma   90.00
#
_symmetry.space_group_name_H-M   'P 1'
#
loop_
_entity.id
_entity.type
_entity.pdbx_description
1 polymer ?
#
loop_
_entity_poly.entity_id
_entity_poly.type
_entity_poly.pdbx_seq_one_letter_code
_entity_poly.pdbx_strand_id
1 'polypeptide(L)'
;MCPTDIFKGKRVRSDNMQVFCSTLTKVFSWLLNSFFFTEQPLLIQFRMFHYGYAVKGTFLLNKKLPPWTVQVRPSMVKVSEDPALSNFSTFNSLEVVTTSNPPRRTKLSRNLVALLSYGGVPDEFFLDILRNTLEESKTVFDNKRAAVRAARNYGDMDEYNALQMIMSGIPLDEPHLKDHLSILLNTEKNDLKAGKLLVTESYYLMGTVDPTGKLKQNEVCVILESGQISGDVLVYRNPGLHFGDIHVLKATYVKALEEYVGNSKYGVFFPQKGPRSLGDEIAGGDFDGDMYFISRNPKLLEHYKPSEPWVSSSPPSKIYTGRKPSELSPEMLEEELFRMFLKARFHSSNVIGAAADSWLRIMDQFLTLGDDRVKETAERKSKMVKTMLKAIDIYYDALDAPKNGAKVDLPLDLKFDSFPHYMERKNKNNFKSTSILGLIYDTVVSQNEEEPPTCEIKKLQCFEDELVPEFYMEKCSRWYLEYKTEMSQAMDENNKKESASEVILKYKHEFYGAAGFEESKKSLEELYLQALALYNIVYDYAIIKNKVRSCGFVWKVAGPVLCKLYLKKAEEKSIPCSVSVLKELWG
;
A
#
# COMPACT_ATOMS: atom_id res chain seq x y z
N MET A 1 16.07 18.67 -12.49
CA MET A 1 16.13 17.20 -12.70
C MET A 1 14.85 16.59 -12.17
N CYS A 2 13.81 16.46 -13.01
CA CYS A 2 12.63 15.70 -12.63
C CYS A 2 12.65 14.43 -13.49
N PRO A 3 12.90 13.25 -12.90
CA PRO A 3 12.87 12.00 -13.63
C PRO A 3 11.44 11.73 -14.11
N THR A 4 11.26 11.57 -15.41
CA THR A 4 9.97 11.21 -16.03
C THR A 4 9.77 9.70 -16.09
N ASP A 5 10.80 8.94 -15.73
CA ASP A 5 10.95 7.52 -15.92
C ASP A 5 11.09 6.80 -14.56
N ILE A 6 10.51 7.32 -13.47
CA ILE A 6 10.58 6.70 -12.14
C ILE A 6 9.17 6.49 -11.57
N PHE A 7 8.87 5.25 -11.19
CA PHE A 7 7.63 4.85 -10.52
C PHE A 7 7.97 4.02 -9.28
N LYS A 8 7.44 4.43 -8.11
CA LYS A 8 7.70 3.76 -6.81
C LYS A 8 9.19 3.47 -6.53
N GLY A 9 10.06 4.43 -6.86
CA GLY A 9 11.51 4.32 -6.62
C GLY A 9 12.26 3.43 -7.62
N LYS A 10 11.58 2.89 -8.64
CA LYS A 10 12.21 2.10 -9.70
C LYS A 10 12.21 2.86 -11.02
N ARG A 11 13.32 2.79 -11.76
CA ARG A 11 13.43 3.38 -13.10
C ARG A 11 12.63 2.54 -14.10
N VAL A 12 11.60 3.12 -14.68
CA VAL A 12 10.76 2.61 -15.77
C VAL A 12 11.39 3.10 -17.08
N ARG A 13 12.16 2.27 -17.80
CA ARG A 13 12.84 2.71 -19.04
C ARG A 13 11.83 3.25 -20.07
N SER A 14 12.14 4.38 -20.71
CA SER A 14 11.28 5.08 -21.69
C SER A 14 10.89 4.24 -22.91
N ASP A 15 11.74 3.28 -23.30
CA ASP A 15 11.47 2.36 -24.41
C ASP A 15 10.33 1.38 -24.07
N ASN A 16 10.03 1.22 -22.78
CA ASN A 16 8.96 0.36 -22.27
C ASN A 16 7.56 0.97 -22.41
N MET A 17 7.41 2.21 -22.93
CA MET A 17 6.08 2.83 -23.14
C MET A 17 5.75 3.15 -24.59
N GLN A 18 6.74 3.48 -25.44
CA GLN A 18 6.47 3.66 -26.87
C GLN A 18 6.21 2.33 -27.59
N VAL A 19 6.84 1.23 -27.16
CA VAL A 19 6.66 -0.12 -27.74
C VAL A 19 5.52 -0.90 -27.05
N PHE A 20 5.16 -0.53 -25.82
CA PHE A 20 3.95 -1.01 -25.11
C PHE A 20 2.66 -0.79 -25.92
N CYS A 21 2.69 0.23 -26.78
CA CYS A 21 1.54 0.79 -27.48
C CYS A 21 1.25 0.16 -28.86
N SER A 22 2.19 -0.55 -29.50
CA SER A 22 1.95 -1.04 -30.86
C SER A 22 1.22 -2.39 -30.92
N THR A 23 1.25 -3.18 -29.85
CA THR A 23 1.02 -4.63 -29.96
C THR A 23 0.00 -5.20 -28.96
N LEU A 24 -0.50 -4.40 -28.01
CA LEU A 24 -1.64 -4.74 -27.16
C LEU A 24 -2.91 -4.09 -27.77
N THR A 25 -4.06 -4.75 -27.69
CA THR A 25 -5.33 -4.09 -28.04
C THR A 25 -5.44 -2.78 -27.24
N LYS A 26 -5.97 -1.72 -27.88
CA LYS A 26 -6.04 -0.36 -27.31
C LYS A 26 -6.60 -0.30 -25.88
N VAL A 27 -7.38 -1.30 -25.45
CA VAL A 27 -7.97 -1.43 -24.11
C VAL A 27 -6.96 -1.90 -23.04
N PHE A 28 -5.95 -2.71 -23.37
CA PHE A 28 -5.01 -3.25 -22.38
C PHE A 28 -3.81 -2.34 -22.12
N SER A 29 -3.24 -1.80 -23.20
CA SER A 29 -2.27 -0.70 -23.12
C SER A 29 -2.84 0.48 -22.32
N TRP A 30 -4.14 0.72 -22.45
CA TRP A 30 -4.90 1.75 -21.77
C TRP A 30 -5.05 1.58 -20.24
N LEU A 31 -5.38 0.37 -19.76
CA LEU A 31 -5.54 0.11 -18.33
C LEU A 31 -4.21 0.25 -17.59
N LEU A 32 -3.13 -0.25 -18.19
CA LEU A 32 -1.76 -0.11 -17.69
C LEU A 32 -1.25 1.33 -17.83
N ASN A 33 -1.55 2.05 -18.92
CA ASN A 33 -1.21 3.49 -19.05
C ASN A 33 -1.88 4.36 -17.98
N SER A 34 -3.06 4.00 -17.47
CA SER A 34 -3.66 4.71 -16.33
C SER A 34 -2.88 4.51 -15.02
N PHE A 35 -2.00 3.51 -14.93
CA PHE A 35 -1.09 3.27 -13.80
C PHE A 35 0.31 3.85 -14.02
N PHE A 36 0.73 4.06 -15.27
CA PHE A 36 2.10 4.44 -15.67
C PHE A 36 2.15 5.77 -16.45
N PHE A 37 1.48 6.82 -15.97
CA PHE A 37 1.58 8.14 -16.60
C PHE A 37 3.03 8.66 -16.58
N THR A 38 3.57 8.98 -17.76
CA THR A 38 4.83 9.75 -17.99
C THR A 38 4.65 11.24 -17.73
N GLU A 39 3.89 11.59 -16.69
CA GLU A 39 3.83 12.96 -16.20
C GLU A 39 4.90 13.13 -15.10
N GLN A 40 5.50 14.32 -15.03
CA GLN A 40 6.48 14.61 -13.99
C GLN A 40 5.81 14.42 -12.62
N PRO A 41 6.39 13.60 -11.72
CA PRO A 41 5.81 13.42 -10.39
C PRO A 41 5.77 14.77 -9.66
N LEU A 42 4.63 15.05 -9.02
CA LEU A 42 4.42 16.25 -8.21
C LEU A 42 5.42 16.29 -7.03
N LEU A 43 5.61 15.15 -6.38
CA LEU A 43 6.47 14.98 -5.22
C LEU A 43 7.43 13.80 -5.42
N ILE A 44 8.66 13.95 -4.95
CA ILE A 44 9.70 12.92 -4.99
C ILE A 44 10.29 12.79 -3.58
N GLN A 45 10.05 11.66 -2.93
CA GLN A 45 10.77 11.34 -1.69
C GLN A 45 12.18 10.89 -2.04
N PHE A 46 13.19 11.47 -1.37
CA PHE A 46 14.59 11.25 -1.73
C PHE A 46 15.50 11.05 -0.52
N ARG A 47 16.68 10.48 -0.79
CA ARG A 47 17.89 10.60 0.03
C ARG A 47 18.99 11.14 -0.85
N MET A 48 19.75 12.11 -0.36
CA MET A 48 20.81 12.74 -1.13
C MET A 48 22.05 12.86 -0.25
N PHE A 49 23.19 12.42 -0.78
CA PHE A 49 24.48 12.71 -0.20
C PHE A 49 25.20 13.69 -1.12
N HIS A 50 25.60 14.83 -0.59
CA HIS A 50 26.18 15.91 -1.40
C HIS A 50 27.22 16.69 -0.59
N TYR A 51 28.48 16.69 -1.04
CA TYR A 51 29.59 17.39 -0.37
C TYR A 51 29.62 17.16 1.16
N GLY A 52 29.51 15.90 1.59
CA GLY A 52 29.52 15.54 3.02
C GLY A 52 28.19 15.72 3.75
N TYR A 53 27.18 16.37 3.15
CA TYR A 53 25.84 16.49 3.74
C TYR A 53 25.00 15.26 3.43
N ALA A 54 24.33 14.71 4.44
CA ALA A 54 23.26 13.73 4.25
C ALA A 54 21.89 14.40 4.41
N VAL A 55 21.10 14.38 3.33
CA VAL A 55 19.83 15.07 3.21
C VAL A 55 18.71 14.06 2.97
N LYS A 56 17.62 14.18 3.73
CA LYS A 56 16.38 13.39 3.57
C LYS A 56 15.19 14.33 3.51
N GLY A 57 14.30 14.10 2.55
CA GLY A 57 13.04 14.83 2.49
C GLY A 57 12.22 14.49 1.26
N THR A 58 11.36 15.42 0.89
CA THR A 58 10.57 15.38 -0.34
C THR A 58 10.85 16.61 -1.19
N PHE A 59 11.14 16.40 -2.47
CA PHE A 59 11.21 17.47 -3.46
C PHE A 59 9.82 17.72 -4.04
N LEU A 60 9.47 19.00 -4.19
CA LEU A 60 8.31 19.46 -4.94
C LEU A 60 8.75 19.87 -6.35
N LEU A 61 8.05 19.39 -7.38
CA LEU A 61 8.24 19.93 -8.72
C LEU A 61 7.91 21.42 -8.72
N ASN A 62 8.90 22.24 -9.11
CA ASN A 62 8.74 23.68 -9.16
C ASN A 62 9.29 24.23 -10.49
N LYS A 63 8.37 24.53 -11.41
CA LYS A 63 8.65 25.10 -12.74
C LYS A 63 9.22 26.51 -12.71
N LYS A 64 9.14 27.21 -11.57
CA LYS A 64 9.78 28.53 -11.39
C LYS A 64 11.28 28.44 -11.11
N LEU A 65 11.79 27.25 -10.78
CA LEU A 65 13.23 27.07 -10.59
C LEU A 65 13.94 26.95 -11.95
N PRO A 66 15.16 27.48 -12.08
CA PRO A 66 15.98 27.23 -13.25
C PRO A 66 16.19 25.72 -13.46
N PRO A 67 16.34 25.27 -14.72
CA PRO A 67 16.70 23.89 -15.02
C PRO A 67 17.90 23.43 -14.19
N TRP A 68 17.93 22.14 -13.84
CA TRP A 68 19.03 21.51 -13.07
C TRP A 68 19.23 22.04 -11.63
N THR A 69 18.27 22.78 -11.09
CA THR A 69 18.33 23.27 -9.71
C THR A 69 17.51 22.37 -8.77
N VAL A 70 18.05 22.11 -7.58
CA VAL A 70 17.31 21.56 -6.42
C VAL A 70 17.45 22.52 -5.26
N GLN A 71 16.42 22.61 -4.41
CA GLN A 71 16.45 23.41 -3.19
C GLN A 71 16.24 22.50 -1.99
N VAL A 72 17.10 22.66 -0.98
CA VAL A 72 17.07 21.90 0.26
C VAL A 72 16.79 22.85 1.41
N ARG A 73 15.93 22.44 2.34
CA ARG A 73 15.62 23.18 3.56
C ARG A 73 16.54 22.72 4.70
N PRO A 74 16.86 23.57 5.69
CA PRO A 74 17.67 23.16 6.84
C PRO A 74 17.15 21.91 7.56
N SER A 75 15.82 21.77 7.70
CA SER A 75 15.19 20.60 8.33
C SER A 75 15.40 19.27 7.59
N MET A 76 15.77 19.32 6.30
CA MET A 76 16.07 18.15 5.48
C MET A 76 17.50 17.65 5.70
N VAL A 77 18.41 18.50 6.19
CA VAL A 77 19.79 18.11 6.50
C VAL A 77 19.78 17.29 7.79
N LYS A 78 20.16 16.01 7.69
CA LYS A 78 20.20 15.08 8.83
C LYS A 78 21.62 14.89 9.37
N VAL A 79 22.61 15.01 8.49
CA VAL A 79 24.04 15.05 8.84
C VAL A 79 24.67 16.21 8.08
N SER A 80 25.41 17.05 8.80
CA SER A 80 26.19 18.14 8.21
C SER A 80 27.58 17.66 7.84
N GLU A 81 28.24 18.39 6.96
CA GLU A 81 29.64 18.17 6.66
C GLU A 81 30.51 18.18 7.93
N ASP A 82 31.43 17.22 8.04
CA ASP A 82 32.42 17.18 9.10
C ASP A 82 33.65 18.02 8.67
N PRO A 83 33.95 19.14 9.35
CA PRO A 83 35.10 19.97 9.01
C PRO A 83 36.44 19.23 9.04
N ALA A 84 36.56 18.19 9.89
CA ALA A 84 37.76 17.37 10.00
C ALA A 84 37.98 16.46 8.78
N LEU A 85 36.93 16.22 7.99
CA LEU A 85 36.95 15.39 6.79
C LEU A 85 36.91 16.22 5.49
N SER A 86 37.11 17.54 5.58
CA SER A 86 37.11 18.46 4.41
C SER A 86 38.12 18.11 3.31
N ASN A 87 39.17 17.34 3.64
CA ASN A 87 40.18 16.89 2.69
C ASN A 87 39.89 15.51 2.06
N PHE A 88 38.79 14.85 2.43
CA PHE A 88 38.41 13.55 1.86
C PHE A 88 37.60 13.73 0.58
N SER A 89 37.85 12.87 -0.41
CA SER A 89 37.03 12.82 -1.63
C SER A 89 35.66 12.24 -1.30
N THR A 90 34.62 13.06 -1.40
CA THR A 90 33.21 12.63 -1.29
C THR A 90 32.64 12.36 -2.68
N PHE A 91 31.76 11.37 -2.82
CA PHE A 91 30.91 11.25 -4.01
C PHE A 91 29.58 11.96 -3.78
N ASN A 92 28.89 12.32 -4.86
CA ASN A 92 27.53 12.85 -4.79
C ASN A 92 26.55 11.75 -5.22
N SER A 93 25.46 11.57 -4.48
CA SER A 93 24.39 10.63 -4.85
C SER A 93 23.01 11.22 -4.58
N LEU A 94 22.07 10.86 -5.44
CA LEU A 94 20.65 11.13 -5.26
C LEU A 94 19.89 9.83 -5.49
N GLU A 95 19.19 9.39 -4.45
CA GLU A 95 18.37 8.19 -4.45
C GLU A 95 16.90 8.57 -4.38
N VAL A 96 16.12 8.11 -5.35
CA VAL A 96 14.67 8.28 -5.33
C VAL A 96 14.03 7.08 -4.63
N VAL A 97 13.28 7.37 -3.58
CA VAL A 97 12.62 6.37 -2.73
C VAL A 97 11.30 5.98 -3.33
N THR A 98 10.51 7.00 -3.63
CA THR A 98 9.17 6.90 -4.18
C THR A 98 8.75 8.28 -4.68
N THR A 99 7.60 8.33 -5.33
CA THR A 99 7.03 9.52 -5.93
C THR A 99 5.57 9.69 -5.50
N SER A 100 4.99 10.86 -5.73
CA SER A 100 3.54 11.00 -5.83
C SER A 100 3.05 10.11 -6.96
N ASN A 101 2.10 9.22 -6.66
CA ASN A 101 1.56 8.25 -7.61
C ASN A 101 0.03 8.29 -7.57
N PRO A 102 -0.65 7.83 -8.63
CA PRO A 102 -2.08 7.61 -8.59
C PRO A 102 -2.48 6.85 -7.32
N PRO A 103 -3.41 7.38 -6.50
CA PRO A 103 -3.78 6.75 -5.24
C PRO A 103 -4.44 5.42 -5.54
N ARG A 104 -4.04 4.41 -4.76
CA ARG A 104 -4.76 3.13 -4.74
C ARG A 104 -6.13 3.33 -4.09
N ARG A 105 -7.01 2.37 -4.33
CA ARG A 105 -8.27 2.24 -3.59
C ARG A 105 -7.99 2.25 -2.08
N THR A 106 -8.64 3.16 -1.38
CA THR A 106 -8.30 3.52 0.00
C THR A 106 -9.10 2.68 0.98
N LYS A 107 -8.37 1.93 1.82
CA LYS A 107 -8.96 1.16 2.90
C LYS A 107 -8.75 1.86 4.24
N LEU A 108 -9.75 1.75 5.12
CA LEU A 108 -9.62 2.16 6.51
C LEU A 108 -8.62 1.26 7.27
N SER A 109 -8.25 1.67 8.47
CA SER A 109 -7.53 0.85 9.44
C SER A 109 -8.39 0.67 10.69
N ARG A 110 -8.08 -0.31 11.55
CA ARG A 110 -8.80 -0.49 12.83
C ARG A 110 -8.83 0.80 13.66
N ASN A 111 -7.70 1.51 13.72
CA ASN A 111 -7.60 2.75 14.46
C ASN A 111 -8.48 3.82 13.84
N LEU A 112 -8.47 3.95 12.50
CA LEU A 112 -9.32 4.92 11.81
C LEU A 112 -10.81 4.59 11.96
N VAL A 113 -11.21 3.31 11.88
CA VAL A 113 -12.61 2.89 12.14
C VAL A 113 -13.01 3.27 13.57
N ALA A 114 -12.16 2.99 14.56
CA ALA A 114 -12.45 3.31 15.96
C ALA A 114 -12.53 4.84 16.20
N LEU A 115 -11.64 5.62 15.59
CA LEU A 115 -11.65 7.09 15.67
C LEU A 115 -12.86 7.71 14.97
N LEU A 116 -13.26 7.19 13.81
CA LEU A 116 -14.45 7.64 13.09
C LEU A 116 -15.73 7.30 13.88
N SER A 117 -15.82 6.10 14.45
CA SER A 117 -16.93 5.70 15.33
C SER A 117 -16.98 6.59 16.59
N TYR A 118 -15.84 6.86 17.22
CA TYR A 118 -15.74 7.83 18.33
C TYR A 118 -16.21 9.23 17.92
N GLY A 119 -15.84 9.67 16.71
CA GLY A 119 -16.26 10.95 16.13
C GLY A 119 -17.74 11.01 15.74
N GLY A 120 -18.51 9.93 15.93
CA GLY A 120 -19.96 9.92 15.69
C GLY A 120 -20.40 9.32 14.36
N VAL A 121 -19.50 8.73 13.56
CA VAL A 121 -19.89 7.98 12.37
C VAL A 121 -20.66 6.73 12.78
N PRO A 122 -21.90 6.52 12.29
CA PRO A 122 -22.73 5.40 12.70
C PRO A 122 -22.10 4.04 12.36
N ASP A 123 -22.28 3.05 13.23
CA ASP A 123 -21.82 1.67 12.99
C ASP A 123 -22.35 1.09 11.67
N GLU A 124 -23.58 1.43 11.30
CA GLU A 124 -24.21 0.98 10.05
C GLU A 124 -23.45 1.45 8.80
N PHE A 125 -22.76 2.59 8.84
CA PHE A 125 -21.91 3.04 7.73
C PHE A 125 -20.83 1.99 7.40
N PHE A 126 -20.18 1.44 8.43
CA PHE A 126 -19.12 0.45 8.26
C PHE A 126 -19.69 -0.92 7.92
N LEU A 127 -20.82 -1.30 8.55
CA LEU A 127 -21.49 -2.58 8.28
C LEU A 127 -22.07 -2.64 6.87
N ASP A 128 -22.60 -1.54 6.33
CA ASP A 128 -23.06 -1.46 4.94
C ASP A 128 -21.92 -1.74 3.96
N ILE A 129 -20.76 -1.10 4.16
CA ILE A 129 -19.58 -1.35 3.32
C ILE A 129 -19.16 -2.81 3.41
N LEU A 130 -19.15 -3.37 4.62
CA LEU A 130 -18.80 -4.76 4.86
C LEU A 130 -19.75 -5.74 4.15
N ARG A 131 -21.06 -5.58 4.36
CA ARG A 131 -22.09 -6.46 3.78
C ARG A 131 -22.05 -6.39 2.26
N ASN A 132 -21.99 -5.19 1.68
CA ASN A 132 -21.87 -5.01 0.22
C ASN A 132 -20.62 -5.70 -0.33
N THR A 133 -19.47 -5.56 0.36
CA THR A 133 -18.23 -6.23 -0.07
C THR A 133 -18.39 -7.75 -0.02
N LEU A 134 -18.92 -8.29 1.07
CA LEU A 134 -19.13 -9.74 1.24
C LEU A 134 -20.13 -10.32 0.23
N GLU A 135 -21.21 -9.61 -0.08
CA GLU A 135 -22.19 -10.00 -1.10
C GLU A 135 -21.55 -10.04 -2.50
N GLU A 136 -20.73 -9.05 -2.83
CA GLU A 136 -19.97 -9.06 -4.09
C GLU A 136 -19.00 -10.25 -4.14
N SER A 137 -18.27 -10.52 -3.04
CA SER A 137 -17.31 -11.63 -2.97
C SER A 137 -17.95 -12.99 -3.26
N LYS A 138 -19.23 -13.21 -2.88
CA LYS A 138 -19.95 -14.48 -3.15
C LYS A 138 -20.09 -14.79 -4.63
N THR A 139 -20.14 -13.76 -5.47
CA THR A 139 -20.37 -13.92 -6.92
C THR A 139 -19.09 -13.94 -7.75
N VAL A 140 -17.92 -13.92 -7.12
CA VAL A 140 -16.62 -13.81 -7.79
C VAL A 140 -16.36 -14.93 -8.81
N PHE A 141 -16.89 -16.13 -8.58
CA PHE A 141 -16.67 -17.28 -9.47
C PHE A 141 -17.64 -17.34 -10.66
N ASP A 142 -18.78 -16.67 -10.59
CA ASP A 142 -19.85 -16.76 -11.59
C ASP A 142 -20.12 -15.43 -12.31
N ASN A 143 -19.62 -14.33 -11.77
CA ASN A 143 -19.84 -12.98 -12.29
C ASN A 143 -18.52 -12.33 -12.70
N LYS A 144 -18.30 -12.17 -14.02
CA LYS A 144 -17.10 -11.53 -14.58
C LYS A 144 -16.84 -10.14 -13.99
N ARG A 145 -17.88 -9.36 -13.67
CA ARG A 145 -17.71 -8.02 -13.06
C ARG A 145 -17.15 -8.12 -11.65
N ALA A 146 -17.65 -9.04 -10.83
CA ALA A 146 -17.13 -9.29 -9.49
C ALA A 146 -15.68 -9.81 -9.55
N ALA A 147 -15.39 -10.75 -10.45
CA ALA A 147 -14.04 -11.26 -10.68
C ALA A 147 -13.05 -10.16 -11.09
N VAL A 148 -13.44 -9.29 -12.04
CA VAL A 148 -12.62 -8.13 -12.46
C VAL A 148 -12.36 -7.19 -11.28
N ARG A 149 -13.36 -6.91 -10.43
CA ARG A 149 -13.17 -6.07 -9.24
C ARG A 149 -12.17 -6.68 -8.26
N ALA A 150 -12.30 -7.98 -7.97
CA ALA A 150 -11.36 -8.68 -7.09
C ALA A 150 -9.93 -8.68 -7.68
N ALA A 151 -9.78 -9.07 -8.95
CA ALA A 151 -8.50 -9.08 -9.65
C ALA A 151 -7.87 -7.67 -9.78
N ARG A 152 -8.68 -6.62 -9.95
CA ARG A 152 -8.19 -5.23 -9.96
C ARG A 152 -7.76 -4.75 -8.58
N ASN A 153 -8.55 -5.05 -7.54
CA ASN A 153 -8.27 -4.61 -6.17
C ASN A 153 -6.97 -5.22 -5.60
N TYR A 154 -6.62 -6.43 -6.08
CA TYR A 154 -5.46 -7.20 -5.62
C TYR A 154 -4.42 -7.49 -6.69
N GLY A 155 -4.49 -6.83 -7.85
CA GLY A 155 -3.67 -7.17 -9.03
C GLY A 155 -2.16 -7.02 -8.85
N ASP A 156 -1.70 -6.27 -7.84
CA ASP A 156 -0.27 -6.25 -7.53
C ASP A 156 0.24 -7.59 -6.97
N MET A 157 -0.64 -8.50 -6.53
CA MET A 157 -0.26 -9.82 -6.01
C MET A 157 0.20 -10.77 -7.11
N ASP A 158 -0.23 -10.56 -8.35
CA ASP A 158 0.00 -11.46 -9.48
C ASP A 158 0.41 -10.71 -10.77
N GLU A 159 0.87 -9.47 -10.66
CA GLU A 159 1.19 -8.61 -11.80
C GLU A 159 -0.01 -8.43 -12.76
N TYR A 160 -1.22 -8.39 -12.20
CA TYR A 160 -2.51 -8.23 -12.88
C TYR A 160 -2.87 -9.40 -13.81
N ASN A 161 -2.23 -10.56 -13.68
CA ASN A 161 -2.43 -11.71 -14.56
C ASN A 161 -3.88 -12.19 -14.61
N ALA A 162 -4.51 -12.39 -13.45
CA ALA A 162 -5.91 -12.79 -13.35
C ALA A 162 -6.84 -11.77 -14.02
N LEU A 163 -6.52 -10.47 -13.89
CA LEU A 163 -7.27 -9.43 -14.61
C LEU A 163 -7.11 -9.59 -16.13
N GLN A 164 -5.91 -9.89 -16.63
CA GLN A 164 -5.68 -10.18 -18.05
C GLN A 164 -6.49 -11.38 -18.51
N MET A 165 -6.48 -12.47 -17.74
CA MET A 165 -7.22 -13.68 -18.10
C MET A 165 -8.71 -13.39 -18.27
N ILE A 166 -9.34 -12.76 -17.26
CA ILE A 166 -10.78 -12.45 -17.28
C ILE A 166 -11.13 -11.53 -18.44
N MET A 167 -10.31 -10.50 -18.67
CA MET A 167 -10.54 -9.53 -19.74
C MET A 167 -10.27 -10.09 -21.14
N SER A 168 -9.44 -11.12 -21.27
CA SER A 168 -9.25 -11.89 -22.50
C SER A 168 -10.38 -12.88 -22.78
N GLY A 169 -11.39 -12.94 -21.92
CA GLY A 169 -12.53 -13.83 -22.07
C GLY A 169 -12.30 -15.23 -21.52
N ILE A 170 -11.14 -15.51 -20.90
CA ILE A 170 -10.86 -16.82 -20.30
C ILE A 170 -11.96 -17.15 -19.27
N PRO A 171 -12.53 -18.36 -19.32
CA PRO A 171 -13.59 -18.77 -18.39
C PRO A 171 -13.15 -18.69 -16.92
N LEU A 172 -14.06 -18.29 -16.02
CA LEU A 172 -13.76 -18.16 -14.59
C LEU A 172 -13.51 -19.51 -13.90
N ASP A 173 -13.98 -20.60 -14.52
CA ASP A 173 -13.74 -21.98 -14.11
C ASP A 173 -12.42 -22.55 -14.64
N GLU A 174 -11.60 -21.76 -15.35
CA GLU A 174 -10.23 -22.12 -15.66
C GLU A 174 -9.48 -22.43 -14.34
N PRO A 175 -8.87 -23.62 -14.18
CA PRO A 175 -8.32 -24.08 -12.90
C PRO A 175 -7.38 -23.09 -12.19
N HIS A 176 -6.44 -22.45 -12.91
CA HIS A 176 -5.53 -21.50 -12.29
C HIS A 176 -6.25 -20.23 -11.86
N LEU A 177 -7.09 -19.65 -12.72
CA LEU A 177 -7.86 -18.46 -12.44
C LEU A 177 -8.79 -18.66 -11.24
N LYS A 178 -9.50 -19.78 -11.18
CA LYS A 178 -10.41 -20.10 -10.06
C LYS A 178 -9.66 -20.27 -8.73
N ASP A 179 -8.53 -20.97 -8.72
CA ASP A 179 -7.66 -21.08 -7.53
C ASP A 179 -7.15 -19.69 -7.12
N HIS A 180 -6.73 -18.87 -8.09
CA HIS A 180 -6.24 -17.53 -7.80
C HIS A 180 -7.33 -16.62 -7.25
N LEU A 181 -8.53 -16.61 -7.83
CA LEU A 181 -9.69 -15.86 -7.32
C LEU A 181 -10.04 -16.29 -5.88
N SER A 182 -9.89 -17.57 -5.54
CA SER A 182 -10.05 -18.06 -4.16
C SER A 182 -9.01 -17.47 -3.20
N ILE A 183 -7.76 -17.30 -3.65
CA ILE A 183 -6.71 -16.62 -2.88
C ILE A 183 -7.05 -15.13 -2.70
N LEU A 184 -7.55 -14.46 -3.73
CA LEU A 184 -7.95 -13.05 -3.66
C LEU A 184 -9.11 -12.86 -2.67
N LEU A 185 -10.13 -13.72 -2.73
CA LEU A 185 -11.27 -13.70 -1.82
C LEU A 185 -10.85 -13.94 -0.36
N ASN A 186 -9.94 -14.88 -0.11
CA ASN A 186 -9.37 -15.09 1.23
C ASN A 186 -8.55 -13.90 1.72
N THR A 187 -7.83 -13.23 0.81
CA THR A 187 -7.09 -12.00 1.12
C THR A 187 -8.05 -10.86 1.49
N GLU A 188 -9.15 -10.71 0.76
CA GLU A 188 -10.22 -9.76 1.05
C GLU A 188 -10.86 -10.01 2.41
N LYS A 189 -11.25 -11.25 2.71
CA LYS A 189 -11.76 -11.64 4.03
C LYS A 189 -10.79 -11.31 5.16
N ASN A 190 -9.49 -11.58 4.98
CA ASN A 190 -8.47 -11.24 5.98
C ASN A 190 -8.31 -9.73 6.16
N ASP A 191 -8.36 -8.95 5.08
CA ASP A 191 -8.37 -7.49 5.14
C ASP A 191 -9.61 -6.96 5.88
N LEU A 192 -10.79 -7.50 5.60
CA LEU A 192 -12.05 -7.13 6.28
C LEU A 192 -12.00 -7.45 7.78
N LYS A 193 -11.53 -8.63 8.19
CA LYS A 193 -11.26 -8.95 9.62
C LYS A 193 -10.27 -7.97 10.26
N ALA A 194 -9.34 -7.42 9.48
CA ALA A 194 -8.40 -6.40 9.91
C ALA A 194 -8.99 -4.98 9.89
N GLY A 195 -10.30 -4.80 9.69
CA GLY A 195 -10.97 -3.50 9.65
C GLY A 195 -10.65 -2.68 8.40
N LYS A 196 -10.11 -3.32 7.34
CA LYS A 196 -9.72 -2.63 6.11
C LYS A 196 -10.89 -2.52 5.14
N LEU A 197 -11.81 -1.64 5.47
CA LEU A 197 -13.00 -1.36 4.67
C LEU A 197 -12.68 -0.39 3.54
N LEU A 198 -13.09 -0.69 2.31
CA LEU A 198 -12.90 0.17 1.16
C LEU A 198 -13.91 1.32 1.19
N VAL A 199 -13.43 2.56 1.28
CA VAL A 199 -14.29 3.75 1.31
C VAL A 199 -14.18 4.52 0.00
N THR A 200 -15.32 4.83 -0.59
CA THR A 200 -15.41 5.65 -1.81
C THR A 200 -15.02 7.10 -1.54
N GLU A 201 -14.63 7.83 -2.59
CA GLU A 201 -14.21 9.24 -2.49
C GLU A 201 -13.09 9.47 -1.46
N SER A 202 -12.18 8.51 -1.33
CA SER A 202 -11.09 8.53 -0.36
C SER A 202 -9.76 8.13 -0.98
N TYR A 203 -8.67 8.81 -0.60
CA TYR A 203 -7.35 8.72 -1.24
C TYR A 203 -6.24 8.78 -0.18
N TYR A 204 -5.14 8.05 -0.40
CA TYR A 204 -3.88 8.32 0.29
C TYR A 204 -2.98 9.15 -0.62
N LEU A 205 -2.65 10.36 -0.21
CA LEU A 205 -1.84 11.31 -0.99
C LEU A 205 -0.63 11.76 -0.18
N MET A 206 0.50 11.96 -0.86
CA MET A 206 1.70 12.50 -0.21
C MET A 206 1.48 13.99 0.12
N GLY A 207 1.85 14.39 1.33
CA GLY A 207 1.69 15.76 1.82
C GLY A 207 2.92 16.64 1.59
N THR A 208 2.69 17.91 1.29
CA THR A 208 3.72 18.95 1.24
C THR A 208 3.17 20.31 1.65
N VAL A 209 4.03 21.32 1.72
CA VAL A 209 3.64 22.70 2.04
C VAL A 209 3.37 23.49 0.77
N ASP A 210 2.29 24.29 0.75
CA ASP A 210 1.98 25.26 -0.31
C ASP A 210 3.13 26.27 -0.50
N PRO A 211 3.85 26.26 -1.63
CA PRO A 211 4.92 27.22 -1.89
C PRO A 211 4.41 28.65 -2.16
N THR A 212 3.11 28.85 -2.41
CA THR A 212 2.53 30.15 -2.75
C THR A 212 2.14 30.99 -1.53
N GLY A 213 1.99 30.36 -0.36
CA GLY A 213 1.54 30.99 0.87
C GLY A 213 0.09 31.51 0.81
N LYS A 214 -0.73 31.03 -0.14
CA LYS A 214 -2.09 31.51 -0.37
C LYS A 214 -3.11 30.80 0.51
N LEU A 215 -2.90 29.53 0.82
CA LEU A 215 -3.79 28.79 1.72
C LEU A 215 -3.88 29.46 3.10
N LYS A 216 -5.08 29.47 3.68
CA LYS A 216 -5.32 29.83 5.09
C LYS A 216 -5.13 28.62 6.00
N GLN A 217 -5.11 28.85 7.31
CA GLN A 217 -4.82 27.84 8.33
C GLN A 217 -5.66 26.55 8.20
N ASN A 218 -6.95 26.65 7.85
CA ASN A 218 -7.86 25.50 7.73
C ASN A 218 -8.14 25.11 6.27
N GLU A 219 -7.33 25.59 5.33
CA GLU A 219 -7.46 25.29 3.90
C GLU A 219 -6.32 24.37 3.45
N VAL A 220 -6.65 23.41 2.58
CA VAL A 220 -5.69 22.56 1.88
C VAL A 220 -5.92 22.65 0.38
N CYS A 221 -4.91 22.40 -0.43
CA CYS A 221 -5.11 22.18 -1.87
C CYS A 221 -4.82 20.73 -2.19
N VAL A 222 -5.83 20.00 -2.68
CA VAL A 222 -5.71 18.58 -3.03
C VAL A 222 -5.76 18.44 -4.55
N ILE A 223 -4.75 17.81 -5.14
CA ILE A 223 -4.66 17.57 -6.59
C ILE A 223 -4.85 16.08 -6.88
N LEU A 224 -5.88 15.75 -7.64
CA LEU A 224 -6.20 14.39 -8.12
C LEU A 224 -5.98 14.28 -9.64
N GLU A 225 -6.47 13.19 -10.25
CA GLU A 225 -6.37 12.98 -11.70
C GLU A 225 -7.02 14.12 -12.51
N SER A 226 -8.21 14.55 -12.08
CA SER A 226 -8.97 15.62 -12.73
C SER A 226 -8.52 17.04 -12.35
N GLY A 227 -7.42 17.17 -11.60
CA GLY A 227 -6.91 18.44 -11.11
C GLY A 227 -7.29 18.73 -9.65
N GLN A 228 -7.30 20.01 -9.31
CA GLN A 228 -7.57 20.50 -7.95
C GLN A 228 -9.05 20.30 -7.58
N ILE A 229 -9.31 19.77 -6.39
CA ILE A 229 -10.67 19.60 -5.87
C ILE A 229 -11.07 20.74 -4.94
N SER A 230 -12.37 20.89 -4.69
CA SER A 230 -12.93 21.88 -3.76
C SER A 230 -14.01 21.27 -2.88
N GLY A 231 -14.24 21.87 -1.71
CA GLY A 231 -15.22 21.42 -0.71
C GLY A 231 -14.54 20.90 0.56
N ASP A 232 -15.33 20.45 1.52
CA ASP A 232 -14.80 19.95 2.77
C ASP A 232 -14.21 18.55 2.60
N VAL A 233 -13.13 18.28 3.33
CA VAL A 233 -12.40 17.01 3.32
C VAL A 233 -12.01 16.60 4.72
N LEU A 234 -12.08 15.30 5.00
CA LEU A 234 -11.40 14.71 6.15
C LEU A 234 -9.93 14.47 5.81
N VAL A 235 -9.04 14.81 6.72
CA VAL A 235 -7.59 14.59 6.59
C VAL A 235 -7.08 13.85 7.83
N TYR A 236 -6.38 12.74 7.62
CA TYR A 236 -5.83 11.89 8.67
C TYR A 236 -4.50 11.29 8.22
N ARG A 237 -3.59 10.97 9.16
CA ARG A 237 -2.34 10.27 8.88
C ARG A 237 -2.32 8.94 9.64
N ASN A 238 -2.06 7.85 8.93
CA ASN A 238 -2.04 6.53 9.54
C ASN A 238 -0.61 6.14 9.96
N PRO A 239 -0.40 5.55 11.15
CA PRO A 239 -1.33 5.39 12.28
C PRO A 239 -1.38 6.63 13.20
N GLY A 240 -2.56 7.22 13.36
CA GLY A 240 -2.90 8.15 14.44
C GLY A 240 -3.81 7.49 15.47
N LEU A 241 -3.70 7.91 16.73
CA LEU A 241 -4.45 7.36 17.87
C LEU A 241 -5.26 8.41 18.64
N HIS A 242 -4.95 9.69 18.51
CA HIS A 242 -5.65 10.75 19.19
C HIS A 242 -6.97 11.08 18.51
N PHE A 243 -7.98 11.43 19.30
CA PHE A 243 -9.32 11.77 18.82
C PHE A 243 -9.31 12.98 17.87
N GLY A 244 -8.32 13.86 18.03
CA GLY A 244 -8.09 15.04 17.18
C GLY A 244 -7.14 14.82 16.00
N ASP A 245 -6.69 13.59 15.70
CA ASP A 245 -5.82 13.35 14.54
C ASP A 245 -6.58 13.36 13.19
N ILE A 246 -7.91 13.39 13.23
CA ILE A 246 -8.73 13.54 12.02
C ILE A 246 -9.23 14.99 11.99
N HIS A 247 -8.85 15.70 10.95
CA HIS A 247 -9.24 17.09 10.74
C HIS A 247 -10.32 17.19 9.66
N VAL A 248 -11.28 18.10 9.86
CA VAL A 248 -12.16 18.57 8.78
C VAL A 248 -11.55 19.87 8.24
N LEU A 249 -11.08 19.85 6.99
CA LEU A 249 -10.42 20.97 6.34
C LEU A 249 -11.13 21.33 5.04
N LYS A 250 -10.89 22.54 4.52
CA LYS A 250 -11.47 23.00 3.27
C LYS A 250 -10.50 22.82 2.10
N ALA A 251 -10.79 21.89 1.20
CA ALA A 251 -10.11 21.82 -0.09
C ALA A 251 -10.43 23.08 -0.90
N THR A 252 -9.39 23.82 -1.28
CA THR A 252 -9.48 25.13 -1.93
C THR A 252 -8.63 25.15 -3.18
N TYR A 253 -9.23 25.59 -4.29
CA TYR A 253 -8.51 25.80 -5.53
C TYR A 253 -7.55 26.99 -5.42
N VAL A 254 -6.28 26.79 -5.75
CA VAL A 254 -5.21 27.80 -5.74
C VAL A 254 -4.63 27.91 -7.15
N LYS A 255 -5.11 28.91 -7.90
CA LYS A 255 -4.65 29.20 -9.27
C LYS A 255 -3.12 29.37 -9.36
N ALA A 256 -2.53 30.02 -8.35
CA ALA A 256 -1.10 30.29 -8.32
C ALA A 256 -0.24 29.01 -8.30
N LEU A 257 -0.76 27.86 -7.84
CA LEU A 257 -0.01 26.60 -7.83
C LEU A 257 0.25 26.06 -9.25
N GLU A 258 -0.60 26.39 -10.23
CA GLU A 258 -0.43 25.93 -11.62
C GLU A 258 0.89 26.43 -12.22
N GLU A 259 1.34 27.62 -11.83
CA GLU A 259 2.63 28.17 -12.25
C GLU A 259 3.82 27.43 -11.63
N TYR A 260 3.63 26.75 -10.49
CA TYR A 260 4.67 25.97 -9.81
C TYR A 260 4.69 24.54 -10.32
N VAL A 261 3.53 23.87 -10.34
CA VAL A 261 3.47 22.41 -10.56
C VAL A 261 2.94 22.02 -11.94
N GLY A 262 2.34 22.96 -12.67
CA GLY A 262 1.71 22.69 -13.96
C GLY A 262 0.65 21.60 -13.87
N ASN A 263 0.81 20.55 -14.68
CA ASN A 263 -0.13 19.43 -14.76
C ASN A 263 0.23 18.26 -13.84
N SER A 264 1.23 18.41 -12.97
CA SER A 264 1.60 17.33 -12.05
C SER A 264 0.48 17.06 -11.04
N LYS A 265 0.24 15.77 -10.77
CA LYS A 265 -0.94 15.29 -10.06
C LYS A 265 -0.58 14.56 -8.78
N TYR A 266 -1.60 14.29 -7.97
CA TYR A 266 -1.55 13.39 -6.81
C TYR A 266 -0.74 13.89 -5.61
N GLY A 267 -1.26 14.91 -4.95
CA GLY A 267 -0.69 15.38 -3.68
C GLY A 267 -1.65 16.29 -2.92
N VAL A 268 -1.31 16.56 -1.66
CA VAL A 268 -2.00 17.52 -0.82
C VAL A 268 -1.03 18.58 -0.32
N PHE A 269 -1.40 19.84 -0.51
CA PHE A 269 -0.67 21.02 -0.05
C PHE A 269 -1.31 21.55 1.22
N PHE A 270 -0.49 21.71 2.25
CA PHE A 270 -0.83 22.27 3.54
C PHE A 270 -0.40 23.74 3.63
N PRO A 271 -1.09 24.57 4.44
CA PRO A 271 -0.79 25.98 4.56
C PRO A 271 0.51 26.22 5.33
N GLN A 272 1.15 27.35 5.03
CA GLN A 272 2.29 27.88 5.80
C GLN A 272 1.85 28.63 7.06
N LYS A 273 0.53 28.79 7.26
CA LYS A 273 -0.07 29.66 8.28
C LYS A 273 -0.74 28.80 9.34
N GLY A 274 -0.63 29.25 10.58
CA GLY A 274 -1.22 28.60 11.74
C GLY A 274 -0.27 28.70 12.94
N PRO A 275 -0.78 28.49 14.17
CA PRO A 275 0.04 28.43 15.37
C PRO A 275 0.93 27.19 15.38
N ARG A 276 0.50 26.11 14.73
CA ARG A 276 1.20 24.85 14.55
C ARG A 276 0.96 24.35 13.13
N SER A 277 1.89 23.57 12.60
CA SER A 277 1.72 23.00 11.26
C SER A 277 0.67 21.90 11.29
N LEU A 278 -0.20 21.84 10.28
CA LEU A 278 -1.19 20.77 10.15
C LEU A 278 -0.57 19.36 10.08
N GLY A 279 0.66 19.23 9.56
CA GLY A 279 1.38 17.95 9.59
C GLY A 279 1.58 17.45 11.03
N ASP A 280 2.10 18.32 11.90
CA ASP A 280 2.30 18.03 13.32
C ASP A 280 1.00 17.81 14.08
N GLU A 281 -0.06 18.60 13.79
CA GLU A 281 -1.39 18.40 14.38
C GLU A 281 -1.97 17.01 14.08
N ILE A 282 -1.66 16.46 12.91
CA ILE A 282 -2.17 15.18 12.42
C ILE A 282 -1.18 14.06 12.75
N ALA A 283 -1.34 13.50 13.95
CA ALA A 283 -0.55 12.41 14.49
C ALA A 283 0.96 12.69 14.61
N GLY A 284 1.41 13.95 14.76
CA GLY A 284 2.83 14.30 14.86
C GLY A 284 3.61 14.09 13.55
N GLY A 285 2.94 14.34 12.41
CA GLY A 285 3.52 14.15 11.09
C GLY A 285 4.43 15.29 10.63
N ASP A 286 5.13 15.03 9.53
CA ASP A 286 5.88 16.04 8.80
C ASP A 286 5.62 15.94 7.28
N PHE A 287 6.50 16.54 6.48
CA PHE A 287 6.40 16.55 5.01
C PHE A 287 7.63 15.91 4.36
N ASP A 288 8.22 14.89 4.99
CA ASP A 288 9.40 14.17 4.49
C ASP A 288 9.08 12.89 3.68
N GLY A 289 7.78 12.66 3.45
CA GLY A 289 7.22 11.55 2.68
C GLY A 289 5.89 11.02 3.25
N ASP A 290 5.33 11.69 4.25
CA ASP A 290 4.07 11.30 4.90
C ASP A 290 2.88 11.25 3.92
N MET A 291 2.08 10.20 4.10
CA MET A 291 0.86 9.92 3.33
C MET A 291 -0.38 10.22 4.17
N TYR A 292 -1.27 11.03 3.63
CA TYR A 292 -2.50 11.48 4.28
C TYR A 292 -3.70 10.82 3.64
N PHE A 293 -4.55 10.20 4.46
CA PHE A 293 -5.92 9.84 4.10
C PHE A 293 -6.72 11.12 3.91
N ILE A 294 -7.23 11.32 2.70
CA ILE A 294 -8.12 12.42 2.32
C ILE A 294 -9.46 11.81 1.94
N SER A 295 -10.57 12.25 2.53
CA SER A 295 -11.91 11.77 2.15
C SER A 295 -12.89 12.90 1.92
N ARG A 296 -13.60 12.84 0.79
CA ARG A 296 -14.79 13.65 0.47
C ARG A 296 -16.08 12.86 0.66
N ASN A 297 -16.03 11.72 1.33
CA ASN A 297 -17.21 10.87 1.50
C ASN A 297 -18.29 11.65 2.27
N PRO A 298 -19.48 11.85 1.68
CA PRO A 298 -20.50 12.72 2.26
C PRO A 298 -21.00 12.19 3.61
N LYS A 299 -21.15 10.87 3.77
CA LYS A 299 -21.58 10.26 5.04
C LYS A 299 -20.54 10.47 6.14
N LEU A 300 -19.25 10.41 5.80
CA LEU A 300 -18.19 10.70 6.78
C LEU A 300 -18.20 12.18 7.18
N LEU A 301 -18.31 13.10 6.23
CA LEU A 301 -18.34 14.54 6.49
C LEU A 301 -19.60 14.97 7.25
N GLU A 302 -20.74 14.32 7.00
CA GLU A 302 -22.01 14.59 7.67
C GLU A 302 -21.98 14.21 9.15
N HIS A 303 -21.41 13.04 9.47
CA HIS A 303 -21.51 12.49 10.82
C HIS A 303 -20.29 12.75 11.70
N TYR A 304 -19.10 12.89 11.11
CA TYR A 304 -17.87 13.03 11.87
C TYR A 304 -17.77 14.39 12.57
N LYS A 305 -17.50 14.36 13.88
CA LYS A 305 -17.27 15.53 14.73
C LYS A 305 -15.80 15.60 15.12
N PRO A 306 -15.07 16.66 14.71
CA PRO A 306 -13.66 16.81 15.05
C PRO A 306 -13.46 17.06 16.55
N SER A 307 -12.31 16.63 17.05
CA SER A 307 -11.84 16.95 18.41
C SER A 307 -10.63 17.87 18.34
N GLU A 308 -10.27 18.48 19.47
CA GLU A 308 -9.05 19.29 19.56
C GLU A 308 -7.81 18.45 19.24
N PRO A 309 -6.85 18.98 18.46
CA PRO A 309 -5.61 18.28 18.12
C PRO A 309 -4.80 17.87 19.34
N TRP A 310 -4.03 16.80 19.21
CA TRP A 310 -3.17 16.32 20.28
C TRP A 310 -2.09 17.35 20.62
N VAL A 311 -1.90 17.62 21.91
CA VAL A 311 -0.76 18.40 22.43
C VAL A 311 -0.09 17.53 23.48
N SER A 312 1.22 17.31 23.33
CA SER A 312 1.97 16.50 24.30
C SER A 312 1.82 17.06 25.71
N SER A 313 1.39 16.21 26.63
CA SER A 313 1.37 16.53 28.05
C SER A 313 2.74 16.32 28.73
N SER A 314 3.66 15.67 28.02
CA SER A 314 5.01 15.41 28.50
C SER A 314 5.85 16.69 28.47
N PRO A 315 6.68 16.96 29.50
CA PRO A 315 7.68 18.00 29.39
C PRO A 315 8.59 17.68 28.18
N PRO A 316 9.10 18.70 27.45
CA PRO A 316 9.93 18.47 26.28
C PRO A 316 11.01 17.44 26.62
N SER A 317 11.00 16.33 25.87
CA SER A 317 11.86 15.17 26.09
C SER A 317 13.26 15.64 26.45
N LYS A 318 13.81 15.16 27.58
CA LYS A 318 15.19 15.47 27.98
C LYS A 318 16.08 15.23 26.77
N ILE A 319 16.58 16.32 26.17
CA ILE A 319 17.57 16.28 25.10
C ILE A 319 18.67 15.34 25.60
N TYR A 320 19.06 14.35 24.79
CA TYR A 320 20.18 13.49 25.13
C TYR A 320 21.37 14.36 25.55
N THR A 321 21.68 14.35 26.85
CA THR A 321 22.80 15.12 27.44
C THR A 321 24.09 14.30 27.44
N GLY A 322 24.11 13.16 26.74
CA GLY A 322 25.32 12.37 26.59
C GLY A 322 26.26 12.96 25.54
N ARG A 323 27.42 12.32 25.38
CA ARG A 323 28.44 12.75 24.43
C ARG A 323 27.96 12.57 22.99
N LYS A 324 28.25 13.56 22.14
CA LYS A 324 27.98 13.43 20.70
C LYS A 324 28.91 12.36 20.10
N PRO A 325 28.53 11.71 18.99
CA PRO A 325 29.43 10.76 18.32
C PRO A 325 30.80 11.35 17.97
N SER A 326 30.86 12.64 17.62
CA SER A 326 32.10 13.39 17.34
C SER A 326 33.00 13.60 18.56
N GLU A 327 32.51 13.37 19.78
CA GLU A 327 33.24 13.53 21.04
C GLU A 327 33.78 12.19 21.58
N LEU A 328 33.50 11.08 20.88
CA LEU A 328 33.95 9.74 21.25
C LEU A 328 35.23 9.38 20.49
N SER A 329 36.17 8.68 21.15
CA SER A 329 37.27 8.04 20.42
C SER A 329 36.72 6.93 19.51
N PRO A 330 37.45 6.49 18.48
CA PRO A 330 37.02 5.40 17.61
C PRO A 330 36.62 4.14 18.37
N GLU A 331 37.38 3.76 19.40
CA GLU A 331 37.14 2.57 20.22
C GLU A 331 35.89 2.73 21.09
N MET A 332 35.69 3.91 21.67
CA MET A 332 34.49 4.21 22.46
C MET A 332 33.24 4.25 21.58
N LEU A 333 33.36 4.77 20.35
CA LEU A 333 32.27 4.80 19.38
C LEU A 333 31.90 3.38 18.96
N GLU A 334 32.89 2.53 18.67
CA GLU A 334 32.68 1.12 18.36
C GLU A 334 31.96 0.40 19.51
N GLU A 335 32.43 0.55 20.75
CA GLU A 335 31.79 -0.03 21.92
C GLU A 335 30.32 0.44 22.09
N GLU A 336 30.06 1.73 21.91
CA GLU A 336 28.71 2.29 22.01
C GLU A 336 27.80 1.73 20.90
N LEU A 337 28.30 1.62 19.66
CA LEU A 337 27.56 1.04 18.54
C LEU A 337 27.25 -0.45 18.79
N PHE A 338 28.21 -1.23 19.29
CA PHE A 338 27.98 -2.62 19.68
C PHE A 338 26.93 -2.73 20.79
N ARG A 339 27.00 -1.88 21.82
CA ARG A 339 26.02 -1.85 22.91
C ARG A 339 24.63 -1.48 22.40
N MET A 340 24.53 -0.49 21.51
CA MET A 340 23.28 -0.11 20.85
C MET A 340 22.71 -1.27 20.03
N PHE A 341 23.55 -1.97 19.27
CA PHE A 341 23.15 -3.16 18.52
C PHE A 341 22.61 -4.26 19.44
N LEU A 342 23.33 -4.62 20.50
CA LEU A 342 22.90 -5.64 21.47
C LEU A 342 21.58 -5.26 22.13
N LYS A 343 21.39 -3.99 22.49
CA LYS A 343 20.13 -3.50 23.06
C LYS A 343 18.99 -3.58 22.05
N ALA A 344 19.20 -3.13 20.82
CA ALA A 344 18.19 -3.20 19.77
C ALA A 344 17.83 -4.64 19.39
N ARG A 345 18.80 -5.56 19.40
CA ARG A 345 18.62 -6.95 18.97
C ARG A 345 18.02 -7.86 20.05
N PHE A 346 18.38 -7.66 21.32
CA PHE A 346 18.04 -8.57 22.43
C PHE A 346 17.14 -7.94 23.49
N HIS A 347 17.05 -6.62 23.55
CA HIS A 347 16.28 -5.87 24.56
C HIS A 347 15.31 -4.88 23.91
N SER A 348 14.83 -5.17 22.70
CA SER A 348 13.85 -4.32 22.03
C SER A 348 12.56 -4.26 22.84
N SER A 349 12.24 -3.07 23.34
CA SER A 349 10.98 -2.80 23.99
C SER A 349 9.94 -2.40 22.94
N ASN A 350 8.92 -3.22 22.73
CA ASN A 350 7.82 -2.93 21.79
C ASN A 350 6.79 -1.93 22.37
N VAL A 351 7.26 -0.84 22.98
CA VAL A 351 6.41 0.13 23.69
C VAL A 351 5.39 0.78 22.76
N ILE A 352 5.80 1.14 21.53
CA ILE A 352 4.91 1.72 20.51
C ILE A 352 3.73 0.79 20.23
N GLY A 353 4.01 -0.48 19.91
CA GLY A 353 2.97 -1.47 19.61
C GLY A 353 2.08 -1.76 20.83
N ALA A 354 2.68 -1.90 22.01
CA ALA A 354 1.95 -2.18 23.23
C ALA A 354 1.06 -1.01 23.68
N ALA A 355 1.51 0.25 23.53
CA ALA A 355 0.70 1.44 23.78
C ALA A 355 -0.49 1.53 22.81
N ALA A 356 -0.27 1.27 21.52
CA ALA A 356 -1.33 1.24 20.52
C ALA A 356 -2.36 0.13 20.78
N ASP A 357 -1.91 -1.07 21.17
CA ASP A 357 -2.78 -2.19 21.54
C ASP A 357 -3.63 -1.87 22.78
N SER A 358 -3.00 -1.26 23.79
CA SER A 358 -3.66 -0.85 25.02
C SER A 358 -4.70 0.24 24.75
N TRP A 359 -4.36 1.23 23.92
CA TRP A 359 -5.30 2.24 23.46
C TRP A 359 -6.49 1.60 22.74
N LEU A 360 -6.25 0.70 21.78
CA LEU A 360 -7.32 0.08 20.98
C LEU A 360 -8.25 -0.76 21.86
N ARG A 361 -7.71 -1.48 22.85
CA ARG A 361 -8.51 -2.21 23.85
C ARG A 361 -9.40 -1.27 24.66
N ILE A 362 -8.88 -0.14 25.13
CA ILE A 362 -9.66 0.80 25.94
C ILE A 362 -10.73 1.48 25.07
N MET A 363 -10.38 1.86 23.84
CA MET A 363 -11.30 2.44 22.86
C MET A 363 -12.44 1.47 22.52
N ASP A 364 -12.15 0.19 22.30
CA ASP A 364 -13.15 -0.85 22.08
C ASP A 364 -14.17 -0.92 23.23
N GLN A 365 -13.68 -0.95 24.47
CA GLN A 365 -14.56 -0.92 25.64
C GLN A 365 -15.32 0.41 25.74
N PHE A 366 -14.73 1.53 25.33
CA PHE A 366 -15.40 2.83 25.37
C PHE A 366 -16.60 2.86 24.43
N LEU A 367 -16.44 2.35 23.20
CA LEU A 367 -17.48 2.29 22.18
C LEU A 367 -18.63 1.35 22.54
N THR A 368 -18.45 0.42 23.48
CA THR A 368 -19.51 -0.51 23.94
C THR A 368 -20.30 0.00 25.15
N LEU A 369 -19.88 1.09 25.78
CA LEU A 369 -20.60 1.65 26.92
C LEU A 369 -21.84 2.42 26.45
N GLY A 370 -23.00 1.79 26.56
CA GLY A 370 -24.31 2.44 26.37
C GLY A 370 -24.58 3.57 27.37
N ASP A 371 -25.56 4.42 27.07
CA ASP A 371 -25.88 5.62 27.86
C ASP A 371 -26.90 5.37 29.00
N ASP A 372 -27.25 4.10 29.25
CA ASP A 372 -28.37 3.68 30.10
C ASP A 372 -28.21 4.01 31.61
N ARG A 373 -27.01 4.36 32.08
CA ARG A 373 -26.71 4.75 33.47
C ARG A 373 -25.87 6.02 33.54
N VAL A 374 -26.50 7.15 33.22
CA VAL A 374 -25.87 8.44 32.91
C VAL A 374 -24.70 8.85 33.84
N LYS A 375 -24.79 8.72 35.17
CA LYS A 375 -23.72 9.17 36.08
C LYS A 375 -22.53 8.21 36.18
N GLU A 376 -22.78 6.94 36.51
CA GLU A 376 -21.73 5.91 36.65
C GLU A 376 -21.02 5.66 35.31
N THR A 377 -21.78 5.64 34.21
CA THR A 377 -21.23 5.53 32.86
C THR A 377 -20.36 6.75 32.52
N ALA A 378 -20.77 7.97 32.87
CA ALA A 378 -19.97 9.17 32.58
C ALA A 378 -18.64 9.19 33.34
N GLU A 379 -18.63 8.81 34.63
CA GLU A 379 -17.39 8.70 35.42
C GLU A 379 -16.44 7.65 34.83
N ARG A 380 -16.98 6.49 34.43
CA ARG A 380 -16.21 5.43 33.79
C ARG A 380 -15.64 5.88 32.44
N LYS A 381 -16.46 6.49 31.57
CA LYS A 381 -16.02 7.06 30.28
C LYS A 381 -14.91 8.10 30.50
N SER A 382 -15.06 8.99 31.47
CA SER A 382 -14.04 9.98 31.84
C SER A 382 -12.72 9.35 32.26
N LYS A 383 -12.76 8.31 33.11
CA LYS A 383 -11.56 7.55 33.51
C LYS A 383 -10.88 6.90 32.31
N MET A 384 -11.65 6.30 31.40
CA MET A 384 -11.13 5.65 30.20
C MET A 384 -10.48 6.65 29.25
N VAL A 385 -11.07 7.82 29.03
CA VAL A 385 -10.46 8.90 28.23
C VAL A 385 -9.13 9.33 28.82
N LYS A 386 -9.03 9.52 30.14
CA LYS A 386 -7.75 9.84 30.80
C LYS A 386 -6.70 8.75 30.59
N THR A 387 -7.08 7.48 30.67
CA THR A 387 -6.17 6.36 30.41
C THR A 387 -5.76 6.27 28.94
N MET A 388 -6.69 6.55 28.00
CA MET A 388 -6.37 6.62 26.56
C MET A 388 -5.39 7.74 26.26
N LEU A 389 -5.59 8.94 26.81
CA LEU A 389 -4.67 10.07 26.63
C LEU A 389 -3.25 9.73 27.10
N LYS A 390 -3.11 9.07 28.26
CA LYS A 390 -1.79 8.56 28.71
C LYS A 390 -1.15 7.59 27.73
N ALA A 391 -1.94 6.68 27.16
CA ALA A 391 -1.44 5.72 26.17
C ALA A 391 -1.03 6.43 24.86
N ILE A 392 -1.77 7.47 24.47
CA ILE A 392 -1.48 8.31 23.30
C ILE A 392 -0.17 9.09 23.50
N ASP A 393 0.02 9.73 24.67
CA ASP A 393 1.25 10.46 24.98
C ASP A 393 2.46 9.52 24.91
N ILE A 394 2.37 8.35 25.53
CA ILE A 394 3.44 7.32 25.46
C ILE A 394 3.68 6.86 24.02
N TYR A 395 2.61 6.70 23.22
CA TYR A 395 2.72 6.27 21.83
C TYR A 395 3.50 7.28 20.99
N TYR A 396 3.14 8.56 21.06
CA TYR A 396 3.81 9.62 20.30
C TYR A 396 5.21 9.90 20.81
N ASP A 397 5.41 9.95 22.13
CA ASP A 397 6.76 10.12 22.71
C ASP A 397 7.68 8.96 22.31
N ALA A 398 7.16 7.72 22.27
CA ALA A 398 7.94 6.55 21.87
C ALA A 398 8.27 6.51 20.37
N LEU A 399 7.48 7.16 19.50
CA LEU A 399 7.77 7.27 18.07
C LEU A 399 8.99 8.16 17.81
N ASP A 400 9.16 9.23 18.59
CA ASP A 400 10.30 10.15 18.45
C ASP A 400 11.50 9.79 19.35
N ALA A 401 11.32 8.90 20.33
CA ALA A 401 12.36 8.41 21.22
C ALA A 401 13.68 7.97 20.52
N PRO A 402 13.65 7.27 19.37
CA PRO A 402 14.88 6.90 18.67
C PRO A 402 15.64 8.10 18.09
N LYS A 403 14.95 9.21 17.77
CA LYS A 403 15.57 10.40 17.16
C LYS A 403 16.26 11.28 18.20
N ASN A 404 15.70 11.35 19.40
CA ASN A 404 16.18 12.21 20.48
C ASN A 404 16.97 11.45 21.57
N GLY A 405 17.09 10.12 21.46
CA GLY A 405 17.77 9.27 22.43
C GLY A 405 17.00 9.07 23.74
N ALA A 406 15.71 9.42 23.78
CA ALA A 406 14.87 9.24 24.96
C ALA A 406 14.54 7.76 25.19
N LYS A 407 14.28 7.41 26.45
CA LYS A 407 13.73 6.10 26.82
C LYS A 407 12.30 6.29 27.30
N VAL A 408 11.37 5.58 26.66
CA VAL A 408 9.96 5.55 27.03
C VAL A 408 9.63 4.14 27.47
N ASP A 409 9.00 4.00 28.64
CA ASP A 409 8.58 2.72 29.21
C ASP A 409 7.05 2.68 29.34
N LEU A 410 6.43 1.52 29.09
CA LEU A 410 4.99 1.35 29.27
C LEU A 410 4.66 1.07 30.75
N PRO A 411 3.84 1.90 31.41
CA PRO A 411 3.48 1.72 32.82
C PRO A 411 2.57 0.51 33.02
N LEU A 412 2.53 -0.01 34.26
CA LEU A 412 1.81 -1.25 34.59
C LEU A 412 0.29 -1.13 34.41
N ASP A 413 -0.29 0.05 34.62
CA ASP A 413 -1.72 0.31 34.45
C ASP A 413 -2.17 0.31 32.97
N LEU A 414 -1.22 0.34 32.04
CA LEU A 414 -1.44 0.16 30.61
C LEU A 414 -1.03 -1.22 30.11
N LYS A 415 -0.67 -2.16 30.99
CA LYS A 415 -0.41 -3.55 30.61
C LYS A 415 -1.65 -4.38 30.85
N PHE A 416 -2.23 -4.90 29.76
CA PHE A 416 -3.41 -5.76 29.81
C PHE A 416 -3.08 -7.20 29.42
N ASP A 417 -3.77 -8.14 30.07
CA ASP A 417 -3.66 -9.59 29.83
C ASP A 417 -4.80 -10.14 28.98
N SER A 418 -5.84 -9.33 28.76
CA SER A 418 -6.98 -9.67 27.92
C SER A 418 -7.13 -8.68 26.77
N PHE A 419 -7.64 -9.08 25.62
CA PHE A 419 -7.87 -8.23 24.45
C PHE A 419 -9.18 -8.59 23.74
N PRO A 420 -9.76 -7.67 22.95
CA PRO A 420 -10.91 -8.01 22.11
C PRO A 420 -10.59 -9.18 21.17
N HIS A 421 -11.54 -10.11 21.01
CA HIS A 421 -11.38 -11.30 20.18
C HIS A 421 -10.93 -11.05 18.73
N TYR A 422 -11.34 -9.94 18.11
CA TYR A 422 -10.90 -9.58 16.74
C TYR A 422 -9.40 -9.29 16.62
N MET A 423 -8.69 -9.08 17.74
CA MET A 423 -7.23 -8.89 17.75
C MET A 423 -6.46 -10.22 17.65
N GLU A 424 -7.13 -11.37 17.75
CA GLU A 424 -6.57 -12.72 17.53
C GLU A 424 -5.26 -12.99 18.30
N ARG A 425 -5.17 -12.53 19.56
CA ARG A 425 -3.98 -12.73 20.39
C ARG A 425 -3.90 -14.17 20.87
N LYS A 426 -3.08 -15.00 20.20
CA LYS A 426 -2.91 -16.44 20.49
C LYS A 426 -2.46 -16.76 21.92
N ASN A 427 -1.63 -15.90 22.51
CA ASN A 427 -1.03 -16.13 23.84
C ASN A 427 -1.67 -15.30 24.96
N LYS A 428 -2.86 -14.74 24.74
CA LYS A 428 -3.56 -13.90 25.71
C LYS A 428 -5.04 -14.25 25.79
N ASN A 429 -5.68 -13.88 26.90
CA ASN A 429 -7.11 -14.07 27.05
C ASN A 429 -7.87 -13.16 26.08
N ASN A 430 -8.91 -13.68 25.45
CA ASN A 430 -9.73 -12.88 24.53
C ASN A 430 -11.15 -12.71 25.09
N PHE A 431 -11.67 -11.49 25.07
CA PHE A 431 -13.06 -11.21 25.43
C PHE A 431 -13.89 -10.90 24.19
N LYS A 432 -15.17 -11.26 24.22
CA LYS A 432 -16.12 -10.94 23.15
C LYS A 432 -16.40 -9.44 23.18
N SER A 433 -16.14 -8.77 22.06
CA SER A 433 -16.43 -7.35 21.89
C SER A 433 -17.69 -7.19 21.06
N THR A 434 -18.54 -6.24 21.46
CA THR A 434 -19.74 -5.82 20.73
C THR A 434 -19.54 -4.44 20.09
N SER A 435 -18.31 -3.92 20.04
CA SER A 435 -18.01 -2.69 19.31
C SER A 435 -18.09 -2.94 17.81
N ILE A 436 -18.07 -1.87 17.01
CA ILE A 436 -18.03 -1.99 15.56
C ILE A 436 -16.89 -2.89 15.05
N LEU A 437 -15.72 -2.89 15.68
CA LEU A 437 -14.61 -3.76 15.28
C LEU A 437 -14.89 -5.24 15.57
N GLY A 438 -15.57 -5.52 16.68
CA GLY A 438 -16.07 -6.87 17.00
C GLY A 438 -17.14 -7.32 16.02
N LEU A 439 -18.13 -6.47 15.73
CA LEU A 439 -19.22 -6.73 14.79
C LEU A 439 -18.69 -7.01 13.38
N ILE A 440 -17.72 -6.23 12.89
CA ILE A 440 -17.08 -6.45 11.59
C ILE A 440 -16.43 -7.84 11.57
N TYR A 441 -15.62 -8.16 12.59
CA TYR A 441 -14.92 -9.44 12.65
C TYR A 441 -15.89 -10.63 12.66
N ASP A 442 -16.90 -10.57 13.51
CA ASP A 442 -17.92 -11.61 13.64
C ASP A 442 -18.71 -11.83 12.36
N THR A 443 -19.09 -10.74 11.69
CA THR A 443 -19.80 -10.81 10.41
C THR A 443 -18.96 -11.54 9.37
N VAL A 444 -17.66 -11.23 9.25
CA VAL A 444 -16.77 -11.93 8.31
C VAL A 444 -16.57 -13.40 8.69
N VAL A 445 -16.40 -13.70 9.97
CA VAL A 445 -16.21 -15.08 10.45
C VAL A 445 -17.45 -15.94 10.18
N SER A 446 -18.65 -15.39 10.35
CA SER A 446 -19.91 -16.10 10.08
C SER A 446 -20.08 -16.54 8.62
N GLN A 447 -19.40 -15.90 7.67
CA GLN A 447 -19.48 -16.20 6.23
C GLN A 447 -18.36 -17.16 5.75
N ASN A 448 -17.56 -17.73 6.65
CA ASN A 448 -16.42 -18.59 6.32
C ASN A 448 -16.74 -20.09 6.27
N GLU A 449 -18.00 -20.48 6.42
CA GLU A 449 -18.39 -21.90 6.45
C GLU A 449 -18.49 -22.56 5.07
N GLU A 450 -18.40 -21.80 3.97
CA GLU A 450 -18.45 -22.34 2.60
C GLU A 450 -17.02 -22.50 2.03
N GLU A 451 -16.57 -23.75 1.89
CA GLU A 451 -15.36 -24.06 1.13
C GLU A 451 -15.55 -23.70 -0.35
N PRO A 452 -14.54 -23.11 -1.02
CA PRO A 452 -14.62 -22.84 -2.43
C PRO A 452 -14.87 -24.14 -3.21
N PRO A 453 -15.75 -24.13 -4.22
CA PRO A 453 -16.12 -25.33 -4.95
C PRO A 453 -14.87 -25.96 -5.60
N THR A 454 -14.69 -27.26 -5.38
CA THR A 454 -13.60 -28.04 -5.98
C THR A 454 -13.62 -27.85 -7.50
N CYS A 455 -12.44 -27.60 -8.08
CA CYS A 455 -12.29 -27.44 -9.51
C CYS A 455 -11.66 -28.71 -10.08
N GLU A 456 -12.30 -29.29 -11.09
CA GLU A 456 -11.65 -30.31 -11.92
C GLU A 456 -10.53 -29.63 -12.72
N ILE A 457 -9.32 -30.20 -12.69
CA ILE A 457 -8.19 -29.63 -13.44
C ILE A 457 -8.34 -30.05 -14.90
N LYS A 458 -8.73 -29.10 -15.75
CA LYS A 458 -8.89 -29.29 -17.20
C LYS A 458 -8.08 -28.28 -17.99
N LYS A 459 -7.63 -28.70 -19.18
CA LYS A 459 -7.04 -27.80 -20.17
C LYS A 459 -8.13 -26.99 -20.86
N LEU A 460 -7.78 -25.81 -21.34
CA LEU A 460 -8.62 -25.05 -22.25
C LEU A 460 -8.68 -25.80 -23.59
N GLN A 461 -9.89 -26.09 -24.07
CA GLN A 461 -10.11 -26.88 -25.30
C GLN A 461 -9.31 -26.32 -26.49
N CYS A 462 -9.34 -25.00 -26.68
CA CYS A 462 -8.62 -24.34 -27.76
C CYS A 462 -7.09 -24.49 -27.69
N PHE A 463 -6.50 -24.91 -26.57
CA PHE A 463 -5.06 -25.15 -26.43
C PHE A 463 -4.68 -26.63 -26.55
N GLU A 464 -5.61 -27.54 -26.29
CA GLU A 464 -5.39 -28.99 -26.38
C GLU A 464 -5.37 -29.47 -27.85
N ASP A 465 -6.20 -28.87 -28.71
CA ASP A 465 -6.36 -29.29 -30.11
C ASP A 465 -5.16 -28.95 -31.02
N GLU A 466 -4.15 -28.21 -30.53
CA GLU A 466 -3.01 -27.79 -31.36
C GLU A 466 -1.77 -28.70 -31.23
N LEU A 467 -1.25 -29.11 -32.38
CA LEU A 467 -0.01 -29.85 -32.47
C LEU A 467 1.19 -28.93 -32.19
N VAL A 468 1.89 -29.23 -31.09
CA VAL A 468 3.13 -28.56 -30.71
C VAL A 468 4.33 -29.39 -31.20
N PRO A 469 5.30 -28.81 -31.94
CA PRO A 469 6.50 -29.52 -32.35
C PRO A 469 7.28 -30.09 -31.16
N GLU A 470 7.81 -31.31 -31.32
CA GLU A 470 8.53 -32.06 -30.27
C GLU A 470 9.70 -31.27 -29.67
N PHE A 471 10.40 -30.49 -30.50
CA PHE A 471 11.45 -29.57 -30.07
C PHE A 471 11.02 -28.63 -28.93
N TYR A 472 9.83 -28.03 -29.02
CA TYR A 472 9.34 -27.13 -27.96
C TYR A 472 8.90 -27.90 -26.73
N MET A 473 8.35 -29.11 -26.90
CA MET A 473 7.95 -29.99 -25.80
C MET A 473 9.16 -30.42 -24.96
N GLU A 474 10.24 -30.90 -25.59
CA GLU A 474 11.47 -31.29 -24.89
C GLU A 474 12.09 -30.11 -24.13
N LYS A 475 12.19 -28.95 -24.81
CA LYS A 475 12.74 -27.73 -24.22
C LYS A 475 11.95 -27.28 -22.99
N CYS A 476 10.62 -27.21 -23.10
CA CYS A 476 9.76 -26.76 -22.00
C CYS A 476 9.68 -27.80 -20.87
N SER A 477 9.84 -29.09 -21.18
CA SER A 477 9.86 -30.17 -20.18
C SER A 477 11.08 -30.04 -19.28
N ARG A 478 12.25 -29.79 -19.88
CA ARG A 478 13.48 -29.51 -19.15
C ARG A 478 13.35 -28.27 -18.26
N TRP A 479 12.85 -27.17 -18.81
CA TRP A 479 12.60 -25.95 -18.04
C TRP A 479 11.67 -26.17 -16.86
N TYR A 480 10.57 -26.92 -17.04
CA TYR A 480 9.63 -27.16 -15.95
C TYR A 480 10.22 -28.06 -14.86
N LEU A 481 11.08 -29.01 -15.22
CA LEU A 481 11.78 -29.86 -14.25
C LEU A 481 12.80 -29.05 -13.42
N GLU A 482 13.61 -28.24 -14.08
CA GLU A 482 14.56 -27.31 -13.46
C GLU A 482 13.82 -26.34 -12.52
N TYR A 483 12.72 -25.75 -13.01
CA TYR A 483 11.87 -24.83 -12.24
C TYR A 483 11.38 -25.45 -10.94
N LYS A 484 10.87 -26.69 -10.98
CA LYS A 484 10.36 -27.34 -9.76
C LYS A 484 11.45 -27.53 -8.72
N THR A 485 12.66 -27.87 -9.15
CA THR A 485 13.82 -28.04 -8.25
C THR A 485 14.21 -26.70 -7.63
N GLU A 486 14.40 -25.67 -8.46
CA GLU A 486 14.80 -24.33 -8.02
C GLU A 486 13.74 -23.65 -7.15
N MET A 487 12.47 -23.78 -7.51
CA MET A 487 11.36 -23.25 -6.72
C MET A 487 11.24 -23.97 -5.38
N SER A 488 11.50 -25.28 -5.31
CA SER A 488 11.49 -26.00 -4.03
C SER A 488 12.61 -25.50 -3.12
N GLN A 489 13.82 -25.31 -3.66
CA GLN A 489 14.95 -24.73 -2.93
C GLN A 489 14.66 -23.31 -2.43
N ALA A 490 14.13 -22.45 -3.31
CA ALA A 490 13.77 -21.08 -2.96
C ALA A 490 12.71 -21.01 -1.84
N MET A 491 11.80 -21.99 -1.77
CA MET A 491 10.76 -22.04 -0.73
C MET A 491 11.29 -22.44 0.66
N ASP A 492 12.47 -23.05 0.73
CA ASP A 492 13.16 -23.44 1.97
C ASP A 492 14.07 -22.32 2.53
N GLU A 493 14.27 -21.24 1.77
CA GLU A 493 15.10 -20.11 2.19
C GLU A 493 14.39 -19.15 3.17
N ASN A 494 15.18 -18.45 4.00
CA ASN A 494 14.67 -17.43 4.94
C ASN A 494 13.89 -16.32 4.22
N ASN A 495 14.28 -15.97 2.98
CA ASN A 495 13.65 -14.93 2.15
C ASN A 495 12.78 -15.50 1.02
N LYS A 496 12.08 -16.62 1.27
CA LYS A 496 11.28 -17.37 0.27
C LYS A 496 10.49 -16.57 -0.78
N LYS A 497 9.94 -15.39 -0.43
CA LYS A 497 9.18 -14.56 -1.39
C LYS A 497 10.07 -13.93 -2.44
N GLU A 498 11.22 -13.42 -2.04
CA GLU A 498 12.19 -12.77 -2.92
C GLU A 498 12.83 -13.83 -3.81
N SER A 499 13.35 -14.90 -3.22
CA SER A 499 13.93 -16.04 -3.94
C SER A 499 12.95 -16.66 -4.95
N ALA A 500 11.68 -16.87 -4.56
CA ALA A 500 10.67 -17.36 -5.49
C ALA A 500 10.39 -16.38 -6.65
N SER A 501 10.47 -15.07 -6.41
CA SER A 501 10.30 -14.05 -7.44
C SER A 501 11.46 -14.04 -8.43
N GLU A 502 12.69 -14.23 -7.94
CA GLU A 502 13.89 -14.36 -8.76
C GLU A 502 13.84 -15.59 -9.66
N VAL A 503 13.38 -16.74 -9.14
CA VAL A 503 13.16 -17.95 -9.95
C VAL A 503 12.17 -17.68 -11.07
N ILE A 504 11.02 -17.06 -10.79
CA ILE A 504 10.05 -16.71 -11.84
C ILE A 504 10.65 -15.75 -12.87
N LEU A 505 11.40 -14.74 -12.44
CA LEU A 505 12.06 -13.79 -13.33
C LEU A 505 13.07 -14.46 -14.26
N LYS A 506 13.84 -15.43 -13.75
CA LYS A 506 14.74 -16.26 -14.56
C LYS A 506 13.97 -16.96 -15.68
N TYR A 507 12.87 -17.65 -15.38
CA TYR A 507 12.10 -18.35 -16.41
C TYR A 507 11.35 -17.40 -17.36
N LYS A 508 10.97 -16.20 -16.92
CA LYS A 508 10.52 -15.13 -17.84
C LYS A 508 11.64 -14.76 -18.82
N HIS A 509 12.88 -14.60 -18.33
CA HIS A 509 14.04 -14.30 -19.17
C HIS A 509 14.35 -15.41 -20.17
N GLU A 510 14.27 -16.67 -19.76
CA GLU A 510 14.42 -17.82 -20.65
C GLU A 510 13.30 -17.88 -21.72
N PHE A 511 12.05 -17.65 -21.29
CA PHE A 511 10.88 -17.69 -22.16
C PHE A 511 10.89 -16.55 -23.19
N TYR A 512 11.11 -15.30 -22.76
CA TYR A 512 11.04 -14.12 -23.62
C TYR A 512 12.37 -13.72 -24.25
N GLY A 513 13.50 -14.18 -23.73
CA GLY A 513 14.82 -13.61 -24.02
C GLY A 513 15.01 -12.20 -23.44
N ALA A 514 14.14 -11.79 -22.51
CA ALA A 514 14.10 -10.48 -21.87
C ALA A 514 13.30 -10.55 -20.56
N ALA A 515 13.26 -9.47 -19.77
CA ALA A 515 12.57 -9.49 -18.48
C ALA A 515 11.05 -9.70 -18.58
N GLY A 516 10.46 -9.42 -19.75
CA GLY A 516 9.03 -9.58 -20.01
C GLY A 516 8.72 -9.67 -21.49
N PHE A 517 7.44 -9.84 -21.79
CA PHE A 517 6.92 -10.03 -23.15
C PHE A 517 7.18 -8.83 -24.05
N GLU A 518 7.08 -7.61 -23.51
CA GLU A 518 7.20 -6.35 -24.24
C GLU A 518 8.63 -6.09 -24.74
N GLU A 519 9.62 -6.62 -24.01
CA GLU A 519 11.04 -6.49 -24.34
C GLU A 519 11.54 -7.66 -25.23
N SER A 520 10.66 -8.62 -25.52
CA SER A 520 11.00 -9.79 -26.31
C SER A 520 11.22 -9.42 -27.78
N LYS A 521 12.34 -9.91 -28.34
CA LYS A 521 12.64 -9.81 -29.77
C LYS A 521 12.15 -11.03 -30.57
N LYS A 522 11.51 -12.00 -29.91
CA LYS A 522 11.00 -13.21 -30.53
C LYS A 522 9.74 -12.94 -31.33
N SER A 523 9.47 -13.75 -32.35
CA SER A 523 8.22 -13.66 -33.09
C SER A 523 7.05 -14.14 -32.23
N LEU A 524 5.85 -13.64 -32.52
CA LEU A 524 4.64 -14.08 -31.82
C LEU A 524 4.35 -15.56 -32.09
N GLU A 525 4.64 -16.04 -33.31
CA GLU A 525 4.48 -17.44 -33.68
C GLU A 525 5.38 -18.36 -32.84
N GLU A 526 6.65 -17.98 -32.65
CA GLU A 526 7.57 -18.71 -31.76
C GLU A 526 7.04 -18.75 -30.33
N LEU A 527 6.63 -17.58 -29.81
CA LEU A 527 6.10 -17.46 -28.46
C LEU A 527 4.80 -18.24 -28.25
N TYR A 528 3.92 -18.31 -29.25
CA TYR A 528 2.68 -19.10 -29.17
C TYR A 528 2.96 -20.60 -29.07
N LEU A 529 3.82 -21.14 -29.94
CA LEU A 529 4.19 -22.56 -29.89
C LEU A 529 4.86 -22.91 -28.56
N GLN A 530 5.75 -22.03 -28.08
CA GLN A 530 6.43 -22.21 -26.81
C GLN A 530 5.48 -22.11 -25.60
N ALA A 531 4.53 -21.18 -25.63
CA ALA A 531 3.51 -21.04 -24.58
C ALA A 531 2.60 -22.28 -24.50
N LEU A 532 2.18 -22.82 -25.65
CA LEU A 532 1.36 -24.03 -25.72
C LEU A 532 2.12 -25.26 -25.20
N ALA A 533 3.39 -25.41 -25.59
CA ALA A 533 4.25 -26.48 -25.08
C ALA A 533 4.30 -26.45 -23.54
N LEU A 534 4.59 -25.27 -22.99
CA LEU A 534 4.69 -25.06 -21.56
C LEU A 534 3.35 -25.28 -20.86
N TYR A 535 2.25 -24.81 -21.44
CA TYR A 535 0.91 -25.01 -20.93
C TYR A 535 0.55 -26.50 -20.84
N ASN A 536 0.74 -27.26 -21.92
CA ASN A 536 0.44 -28.68 -21.95
C ASN A 536 1.22 -29.45 -20.88
N ILE A 537 2.54 -29.26 -20.81
CA ILE A 537 3.41 -29.93 -19.83
C ILE A 537 3.00 -29.63 -18.39
N VAL A 538 2.71 -28.36 -18.10
CA VAL A 538 2.34 -27.92 -16.76
C VAL A 538 0.96 -28.46 -16.36
N TYR A 539 -0.02 -28.43 -17.26
CA TYR A 539 -1.36 -28.93 -16.99
C TYR A 539 -1.39 -30.45 -16.90
N ASP A 540 -0.67 -31.18 -17.75
CA ASP A 540 -0.55 -32.64 -17.66
C ASP A 540 0.03 -33.05 -16.30
N TYR A 541 1.07 -32.36 -15.85
CA TYR A 541 1.62 -32.58 -14.51
C TYR A 541 0.61 -32.24 -13.40
N ALA A 542 -0.11 -31.11 -13.51
CA ALA A 542 -1.10 -30.69 -12.53
C ALA A 542 -2.27 -31.69 -12.44
N ILE A 543 -2.72 -32.23 -13.57
CA ILE A 543 -3.75 -33.29 -13.67
C ILE A 543 -3.23 -34.58 -13.01
N ILE A 544 -2.05 -35.06 -13.40
CA ILE A 544 -1.45 -36.30 -12.85
C ILE A 544 -1.24 -36.21 -11.34
N LYS A 545 -0.85 -35.05 -10.83
CA LYS A 545 -0.61 -34.84 -9.39
C LYS A 545 -1.83 -34.38 -8.62
N ASN A 546 -2.94 -34.08 -9.31
CA ASN A 546 -4.12 -33.44 -8.75
C ASN A 546 -3.77 -32.19 -7.91
N LYS A 547 -2.96 -31.29 -8.48
CA LYS A 547 -2.45 -30.07 -7.81
C LYS A 547 -2.65 -28.83 -8.66
N VAL A 548 -3.77 -28.13 -8.48
CA VAL A 548 -4.13 -26.92 -9.24
C VAL A 548 -3.08 -25.80 -9.16
N ARG A 549 -2.41 -25.65 -8.00
CA ARG A 549 -1.35 -24.64 -7.81
C ARG A 549 -0.15 -24.83 -8.73
N SER A 550 0.04 -26.02 -9.28
CA SER A 550 1.08 -26.28 -10.28
C SER A 550 0.82 -25.55 -11.60
N CYS A 551 -0.43 -25.25 -11.94
CA CYS A 551 -0.80 -24.46 -13.13
C CYS A 551 -0.27 -23.02 -13.08
N GLY A 552 -0.01 -22.47 -11.89
CA GLY A 552 0.40 -21.07 -11.76
C GLY A 552 1.74 -20.73 -12.41
N PHE A 553 2.62 -21.71 -12.64
CA PHE A 553 3.92 -21.45 -13.29
C PHE A 553 3.75 -20.94 -14.72
N VAL A 554 2.96 -21.64 -15.54
CA VAL A 554 2.80 -21.26 -16.95
C VAL A 554 2.14 -19.89 -17.08
N TRP A 555 1.14 -19.58 -16.24
CA TRP A 555 0.50 -18.27 -16.28
C TRP A 555 1.44 -17.16 -15.83
N LYS A 556 2.25 -17.37 -14.78
CA LYS A 556 3.25 -16.38 -14.35
C LYS A 556 4.33 -16.09 -15.41
N VAL A 557 4.72 -17.09 -16.19
CA VAL A 557 5.80 -16.96 -17.19
C VAL A 557 5.28 -16.54 -18.55
N ALA A 558 4.19 -17.15 -19.04
CA ALA A 558 3.67 -17.01 -20.40
C ALA A 558 2.27 -16.38 -20.47
N GLY A 559 1.70 -15.92 -19.35
CA GLY A 559 0.32 -15.44 -19.24
C GLY A 559 -0.12 -14.44 -20.31
N PRO A 560 0.63 -13.35 -20.57
CA PRO A 560 0.28 -12.39 -21.62
C PRO A 560 0.19 -13.02 -23.02
N VAL A 561 1.05 -14.01 -23.30
CA VAL A 561 1.09 -14.71 -24.59
C VAL A 561 -0.09 -15.66 -24.71
N LEU A 562 -0.41 -16.41 -23.64
CA LEU A 562 -1.58 -17.29 -23.57
C LEU A 562 -2.88 -16.51 -23.73
N CYS A 563 -3.00 -15.34 -23.07
CA CYS A 563 -4.16 -14.46 -23.20
C CYS A 563 -4.35 -13.97 -24.64
N LYS A 564 -3.26 -13.59 -25.34
CA LYS A 564 -3.31 -13.21 -26.76
C LYS A 564 -3.67 -14.38 -27.67
N LEU A 565 -3.10 -15.55 -27.40
CA LEU A 565 -3.40 -16.75 -28.16
C LEU A 565 -4.87 -17.13 -28.03
N TYR A 566 -5.42 -17.07 -26.81
CA TYR A 566 -6.84 -17.31 -26.55
C TYR A 566 -7.73 -16.36 -27.36
N LEU A 567 -7.47 -15.05 -27.30
CA LEU A 567 -8.20 -14.04 -28.07
C LEU A 567 -8.13 -14.29 -29.58
N LYS A 568 -6.95 -14.67 -30.11
CA LYS A 568 -6.76 -15.00 -31.52
C LYS A 568 -7.64 -16.19 -31.94
N LYS A 569 -7.80 -17.19 -31.07
CA LYS A 569 -8.59 -18.40 -31.35
C LYS A 569 -10.09 -18.22 -31.14
N ALA A 570 -10.50 -17.33 -30.23
CA ALA A 570 -11.91 -17.08 -29.94
C ALA A 570 -12.64 -16.31 -31.06
N GLU A 571 -11.93 -15.82 -32.09
CA GLU A 571 -12.45 -14.97 -33.18
C GLU A 571 -13.25 -13.74 -32.71
N GLU A 572 -13.09 -13.32 -31.44
CA GLU A 572 -13.83 -12.20 -30.87
C GLU A 572 -13.37 -10.87 -31.46
N LYS A 573 -14.33 -10.09 -31.99
CA LYS A 573 -14.06 -8.73 -32.49
C LYS A 573 -13.91 -7.76 -31.32
N SER A 574 -12.73 -7.15 -31.19
CA SER A 574 -12.54 -6.06 -30.23
C SER A 574 -13.31 -4.79 -30.64
N ILE A 575 -14.14 -4.24 -29.75
CA ILE A 575 -14.84 -2.95 -29.97
C ILE A 575 -13.95 -1.81 -29.46
N PRO A 576 -13.74 -0.74 -30.24
CA PRO A 576 -13.05 0.45 -29.75
C PRO A 576 -13.96 1.20 -28.76
N CYS A 577 -13.58 1.24 -27.48
CA CYS A 577 -14.24 2.04 -26.45
C CYS A 577 -13.26 3.10 -25.91
N SER A 578 -13.77 4.29 -25.59
CA SER A 578 -12.93 5.38 -25.07
C SER A 578 -12.61 5.21 -23.58
N VAL A 579 -11.48 5.78 -23.18
CA VAL A 579 -10.91 5.75 -21.83
C VAL A 579 -11.88 6.24 -20.76
N SER A 580 -12.50 7.38 -21.00
CA SER A 580 -13.44 8.00 -20.07
C SER A 580 -14.67 7.12 -19.89
N VAL A 581 -15.18 6.57 -20.99
CA VAL A 581 -16.38 5.72 -20.98
C VAL A 581 -16.15 4.41 -20.23
N LEU A 582 -14.99 3.74 -20.39
CA LEU A 582 -14.69 2.52 -19.61
C LEU A 582 -14.50 2.81 -18.11
N LYS A 583 -13.90 3.96 -17.75
CA LYS A 583 -13.79 4.38 -16.34
C LYS A 583 -15.17 4.62 -15.73
N GLU A 584 -16.07 5.28 -16.46
CA GLU A 584 -17.45 5.47 -16.03
C GLU A 584 -18.21 4.14 -15.87
N LEU A 585 -17.98 3.18 -16.76
CA LEU A 585 -18.64 1.87 -16.70
C LEU A 585 -18.15 0.98 -15.55
N TRP A 586 -16.88 1.09 -15.16
CA TRP A 586 -16.23 0.15 -14.23
C TRP A 586 -15.83 0.76 -12.87
N GLY A 587 -16.02 2.06 -12.66
CA GLY A 587 -15.75 2.76 -11.39
C GLY A 587 -14.28 2.86 -11.05
#